data_AF-A0A2L2Y2B9-F1
#
_entry.id   AF-A0A2L2Y2B9-F1
#
_cell.length_a   1.000
_cell.length_b   1.000
_cell.length_c   1.000
_cell.angle_alpha   90.00
_cell.angle_beta   90.00
_cell.angle_gamma   90.00
#
_symmetry.space_group_name_H-M   'P 1'
#
loop_
_entity.id
_entity.type
_entity.pdbx_description
1 polymer ?
#
loop_
_entity_poly.entity_id
_entity_poly.type
_entity_poly.pdbx_seq_one_letter_code
_entity_poly.pdbx_strand_id
1 'polypeptide(L)'
;PSKTDLGSPAKGPGRGGPITKEPGMLGYKEICLNLKQGCKEVVPDKVDAPYAYSGDQWVGYDDKKSIGIKVDYLIKEGLGGVMVWSLETDDYRGNCYGEKYQLLSHFYTKLNVPGVRPTINPNITPTVGPKPTG
;
A
#
# COMPACT_ATOMS: atom_id res chain seq x y z
N PRO A 1 -16.20 9.85 -20.70
CA PRO A 1 -15.37 8.68 -21.06
C PRO A 1 -15.27 7.72 -19.86
N SER A 2 -15.91 6.56 -19.92
CA SER A 2 -15.99 5.58 -18.83
C SER A 2 -14.90 4.48 -18.93
N LYS A 3 -13.68 4.85 -19.34
CA LYS A 3 -12.55 3.91 -19.33
C LYS A 3 -11.90 3.98 -17.96
N THR A 4 -11.89 2.85 -17.26
CA THR A 4 -11.41 2.71 -15.88
C THR A 4 -10.30 1.69 -15.76
N ASP A 5 -9.83 1.17 -16.89
CA ASP A 5 -8.75 0.19 -16.98
C ASP A 5 -7.40 0.86 -16.71
N LEU A 6 -6.41 0.03 -16.38
CA LEU A 6 -5.02 0.47 -16.25
C LEU A 6 -4.56 1.25 -17.50
N GLY A 7 -3.88 2.37 -17.28
CA GLY A 7 -3.39 3.23 -18.37
C GLY A 7 -4.46 4.10 -19.04
N SER A 8 -5.69 4.13 -18.53
CA SER A 8 -6.72 5.04 -19.04
C SER A 8 -6.28 6.52 -18.89
N PRO A 9 -6.58 7.41 -19.87
CA PRO A 9 -6.20 8.82 -19.78
C PRO A 9 -6.79 9.52 -18.56
N ALA A 10 -5.95 10.25 -17.83
CA ALA A 10 -6.36 11.07 -16.69
C ALA A 10 -6.37 12.56 -17.06
N LYS A 11 -7.31 13.32 -16.48
CA LYS A 11 -7.36 14.78 -16.63
C LYS A 11 -6.44 15.51 -15.63
N GLY A 12 -6.00 14.81 -14.59
CA GLY A 12 -5.25 15.38 -13.47
C GLY A 12 -5.26 14.43 -12.27
N PRO A 13 -4.76 14.88 -11.11
CA PRO A 13 -4.78 14.10 -9.88
C PRO A 13 -6.21 13.81 -9.41
N GLY A 14 -6.39 12.69 -8.70
CA GLY A 14 -7.63 12.41 -7.98
C GLY A 14 -7.91 13.48 -6.90
N ARG A 15 -9.18 13.61 -6.52
CA ARG A 15 -9.58 14.52 -5.43
C ARG A 15 -8.96 14.04 -4.11
N GLY A 16 -8.45 14.99 -3.32
CA GLY A 16 -7.94 14.69 -1.99
C GLY A 16 -9.05 14.15 -1.08
N GLY A 17 -8.69 13.16 -0.27
CA GLY A 17 -9.62 12.54 0.66
C GLY A 17 -9.97 13.45 1.86
N PRO A 18 -11.00 13.11 2.63
CA PRO A 18 -11.44 13.93 3.77
C PRO A 18 -10.42 14.00 4.92
N ILE A 19 -9.50 13.04 4.99
CA ILE A 19 -8.47 12.92 6.04
C ILE A 19 -7.13 13.47 5.53
N THR A 20 -6.63 12.94 4.41
CA THR A 20 -5.31 13.34 3.88
C THR A 20 -5.33 14.73 3.25
N LYS A 21 -6.45 15.11 2.62
CA LYS A 21 -6.67 16.41 1.96
C LYS A 21 -5.66 16.75 0.87
N GLU A 22 -4.94 15.75 0.37
CA GLU A 22 -3.89 15.91 -0.63
C GLU A 22 -4.38 15.40 -1.99
N PRO A 23 -4.52 16.27 -3.01
CA PRO A 23 -4.87 15.84 -4.36
C PRO A 23 -3.88 14.79 -4.88
N GLY A 24 -4.40 13.70 -5.44
CA GLY A 24 -3.60 12.60 -5.98
C GLY A 24 -3.15 11.56 -4.95
N MET A 25 -3.50 11.72 -3.67
CA MET A 25 -3.19 10.76 -2.61
C MET A 25 -4.43 10.41 -1.79
N LEU A 26 -4.54 9.14 -1.42
CA LEU A 26 -5.48 8.67 -0.40
C LEU A 26 -4.72 7.74 0.54
N GLY A 27 -4.99 7.85 1.84
CA GLY A 27 -4.54 6.85 2.81
C GLY A 27 -5.36 5.56 2.66
N TYR A 28 -4.79 4.41 3.02
CA TYR A 28 -5.50 3.13 2.97
C TYR A 28 -6.84 3.16 3.72
N LYS A 29 -6.89 3.86 4.85
CA LYS A 29 -8.15 4.09 5.60
C LYS A 29 -9.23 4.76 4.74
N GLU A 30 -8.88 5.74 3.92
CA GLU A 30 -9.85 6.42 3.05
C GLU A 30 -10.31 5.51 1.91
N ILE A 31 -9.38 4.73 1.35
CA ILE A 31 -9.66 3.77 0.30
C ILE A 31 -10.62 2.68 0.81
N CYS A 32 -10.35 2.05 1.95
CA CYS A 32 -11.22 1.00 2.48
C CYS A 32 -12.62 1.52 2.86
N LEU A 33 -12.74 2.77 3.33
CA LEU A 33 -14.03 3.41 3.55
C LEU A 33 -14.78 3.67 2.24
N ASN A 34 -14.08 4.06 1.18
CA ASN A 34 -14.66 4.26 -0.15
C ASN A 34 -15.16 2.94 -0.76
N LEU A 35 -14.43 1.84 -0.57
CA LEU A 35 -14.85 0.49 -0.96
C LEU A 35 -16.15 0.08 -0.24
N LYS A 36 -16.23 0.30 1.07
CA LYS A 36 -17.46 0.07 1.85
C LYS A 36 -18.65 0.91 1.40
N GLN A 37 -18.40 2.06 0.76
CA GLN A 37 -19.42 2.96 0.22
C GLN A 37 -19.76 2.68 -1.25
N GLY A 38 -19.24 1.59 -1.83
CA GLY A 38 -19.61 1.14 -3.17
C GLY A 38 -18.64 1.54 -4.28
N CYS A 39 -17.42 1.99 -3.96
CA CYS A 39 -16.37 2.04 -4.98
C CYS A 39 -16.07 0.63 -5.51
N LYS A 40 -15.86 0.52 -6.82
CA LYS A 40 -15.60 -0.77 -7.47
C LYS A 40 -14.12 -1.09 -7.37
N GLU A 41 -13.78 -2.22 -6.78
CA GLU A 41 -12.43 -2.77 -6.75
C GLU A 41 -12.18 -3.69 -7.95
N VAL A 42 -10.97 -3.66 -8.48
CA VAL A 42 -10.48 -4.57 -9.52
C VAL A 42 -9.09 -5.05 -9.14
N VAL A 43 -8.89 -6.36 -9.22
CA VAL A 43 -7.58 -7.00 -9.09
C VAL A 43 -7.14 -7.44 -10.49
N PRO A 44 -6.24 -6.69 -11.15
CA PRO A 44 -5.80 -7.00 -12.51
C PRO A 44 -4.86 -8.22 -12.56
N ASP A 45 -4.96 -9.04 -13.61
CA ASP A 45 -4.12 -10.26 -13.74
C ASP A 45 -2.63 -9.97 -13.95
N LYS A 46 -2.29 -8.78 -14.49
CA LYS A 46 -0.93 -8.41 -14.88
C LYS A 46 -0.17 -7.61 -13.82
N VAL A 47 -0.84 -7.19 -12.76
CA VAL A 47 -0.26 -6.36 -11.71
C VAL A 47 -0.70 -6.92 -10.37
N ASP A 48 0.26 -7.23 -9.49
CA ASP A 48 0.02 -7.86 -8.19
C ASP A 48 -0.58 -6.91 -7.13
N ALA A 49 -1.30 -5.87 -7.55
CA ALA A 49 -1.90 -4.87 -6.68
C ALA A 49 -3.27 -4.40 -7.22
N PRO A 50 -4.25 -4.12 -6.34
CA PRO A 50 -5.57 -3.68 -6.75
C PRO A 50 -5.61 -2.22 -7.20
N TYR A 51 -6.70 -1.89 -7.89
CA TYR A 51 -7.17 -0.52 -8.02
C TYR A 51 -8.67 -0.44 -7.76
N ALA A 52 -9.16 0.76 -7.44
CA ALA A 52 -10.57 1.03 -7.24
C ALA A 52 -11.01 2.30 -7.98
N TYR A 53 -12.27 2.35 -8.36
CA TYR A 53 -12.82 3.50 -9.08
C TYR A 53 -14.28 3.78 -8.74
N SER A 54 -14.66 5.06 -8.88
CA SER A 54 -16.05 5.54 -8.78
C SER A 54 -16.21 6.83 -9.56
N GLY A 55 -17.15 6.84 -10.53
CA GLY A 55 -17.34 7.97 -11.43
C GLY A 55 -16.06 8.29 -12.21
N ASP A 56 -15.51 9.48 -11.97
CA ASP A 56 -14.29 9.99 -12.57
C ASP A 56 -13.04 9.80 -11.69
N GLN A 57 -13.17 9.13 -10.54
CA GLN A 57 -12.06 8.88 -9.61
C GLN A 57 -11.52 7.47 -9.78
N TRP A 58 -10.20 7.36 -9.72
CA TRP A 58 -9.45 6.12 -9.85
C TRP A 58 -8.27 6.16 -8.88
N VAL A 59 -8.03 5.07 -8.14
CA VAL A 59 -6.90 4.94 -7.21
C VAL A 59 -6.30 3.54 -7.31
N GLY A 60 -4.99 3.46 -7.53
CA GLY A 60 -4.21 2.24 -7.36
C GLY A 60 -3.62 2.23 -5.95
N TYR A 61 -3.61 1.08 -5.29
CA TYR A 61 -3.20 0.97 -3.89
C TYR A 61 -2.68 -0.42 -3.53
N ASP A 62 -2.20 -0.55 -2.30
CA ASP A 62 -1.82 -1.83 -1.70
C ASP A 62 -2.85 -2.31 -0.69
N ASP A 63 -3.11 -3.62 -0.68
CA ASP A 63 -3.99 -4.29 0.27
C ASP A 63 -3.25 -5.47 0.95
N LYS A 64 -3.97 -6.28 1.74
CA LYS A 64 -3.34 -7.45 2.39
C LYS A 64 -2.79 -8.43 1.35
N LYS A 65 -3.46 -8.62 0.21
CA LYS A 65 -3.03 -9.58 -0.83
C LYS A 65 -1.75 -9.11 -1.51
N SER A 66 -1.69 -7.86 -1.97
CA SER A 66 -0.50 -7.30 -2.62
C SER A 66 0.71 -7.25 -1.68
N ILE A 67 0.49 -6.93 -0.41
CA ILE A 67 1.53 -7.01 0.62
C ILE A 67 2.07 -8.42 0.76
N GLY A 68 1.20 -9.44 0.80
CA GLY A 68 1.62 -10.83 0.85
C GLY A 68 2.56 -11.18 -0.29
N ILE A 69 2.20 -10.81 -1.52
CA ILE A 69 3.02 -11.05 -2.72
C ILE A 69 4.37 -10.31 -2.63
N LYS A 70 4.36 -9.05 -2.19
CA LYS A 70 5.58 -8.25 -2.01
C LYS A 70 6.52 -8.82 -0.95
N VAL A 71 5.97 -9.36 0.15
CA VAL A 71 6.78 -10.02 1.18
C VAL A 71 7.37 -11.33 0.65
N ASP A 72 6.59 -12.13 -0.07
CA ASP A 72 7.09 -13.37 -0.67
C ASP A 72 8.23 -13.08 -1.67
N TYR A 73 8.11 -12.00 -2.46
CA TYR A 73 9.20 -11.50 -3.31
C TYR A 73 10.44 -11.10 -2.51
N LEU A 74 10.27 -10.31 -1.45
CA LEU A 74 11.38 -9.89 -0.57
C LEU A 74 12.15 -11.09 -0.01
N ILE A 75 11.45 -12.13 0.42
CA ILE A 75 12.06 -13.34 1.00
C ILE A 75 12.81 -14.09 -0.09
N LYS A 76 12.18 -14.28 -1.25
CA LYS A 76 12.78 -14.98 -2.40
C LYS A 76 14.08 -14.32 -2.86
N GLU A 77 14.10 -12.99 -2.91
CA GLU A 77 15.26 -12.22 -3.37
C GLU A 77 16.26 -11.91 -2.23
N GLY A 78 15.96 -12.30 -0.99
CA GLY A 78 16.84 -12.07 0.17
C GLY A 78 17.05 -10.58 0.51
N LEU A 79 16.04 -9.72 0.31
CA LEU A 79 16.17 -8.29 0.61
C LEU A 79 16.13 -8.02 2.12
N GLY A 80 16.77 -6.94 2.57
CA GLY A 80 17.04 -6.70 4.00
C GLY A 80 15.83 -6.35 4.89
N GLY A 81 14.66 -6.07 4.33
CA GLY A 81 13.47 -5.72 5.11
C GLY A 81 12.47 -4.85 4.35
N VAL A 82 11.44 -4.40 5.07
CA VAL A 82 10.39 -3.51 4.56
C VAL A 82 10.39 -2.19 5.32
N MET A 83 10.10 -1.11 4.63
CA MET A 83 9.74 0.18 5.22
C MET A 83 8.29 0.48 4.83
N VAL A 84 7.48 0.90 5.80
CA VAL A 84 6.06 1.22 5.59
C VAL A 84 5.89 2.73 5.68
N TRP A 85 5.38 3.33 4.60
CA TRP A 85 4.94 4.71 4.57
C TRP A 85 3.42 4.76 4.39
N SER A 86 2.65 5.14 5.39
CA SER A 86 3.03 5.51 6.76
C SER A 86 2.00 5.03 7.77
N LEU A 87 2.37 5.06 9.06
CA LEU A 87 1.57 4.49 10.15
C LEU A 87 0.15 5.09 10.23
N GLU A 88 0.02 6.39 10.01
CA GLU A 88 -1.22 7.15 10.11
C GLU A 88 -2.15 6.96 8.90
N THR A 89 -1.62 6.48 7.77
CA THR A 89 -2.41 6.23 6.54
C THR A 89 -3.06 4.85 6.51
N ASP A 90 -2.58 3.91 7.32
CA ASP A 90 -3.22 2.62 7.55
C ASP A 90 -4.56 2.79 8.29
N ASP A 91 -5.39 1.75 8.35
CA ASP A 91 -6.57 1.70 9.22
C ASP A 91 -6.15 1.48 10.69
N TYR A 92 -5.47 2.47 11.26
CA TYR A 92 -4.91 2.42 12.62
C TYR A 92 -5.96 2.24 13.72
N ARG A 93 -7.25 2.47 13.44
CA ARG A 93 -8.35 2.25 14.39
C ARG A 93 -9.11 0.95 14.15
N GLY A 94 -8.92 0.28 13.02
CA GLY A 94 -9.66 -0.94 12.66
C GLY A 94 -11.11 -0.68 12.27
N ASN A 95 -11.40 0.48 11.68
CA ASN A 95 -12.76 0.86 11.27
C ASN A 95 -13.26 0.08 10.04
N CYS A 96 -12.35 -0.40 9.21
CA CYS A 96 -12.67 -1.10 7.98
C CYS A 96 -12.86 -2.59 8.21
N TYR A 97 -11.98 -3.26 8.96
CA TYR A 97 -12.06 -4.73 9.08
C TYR A 97 -11.91 -5.23 10.52
N GLY A 98 -12.03 -4.35 11.51
CA GLY A 98 -11.94 -4.72 12.94
C GLY A 98 -10.52 -4.96 13.45
N GLU A 99 -9.50 -4.81 12.59
CA GLU A 99 -8.08 -4.99 12.93
C GLU A 99 -7.36 -3.64 12.87
N LYS A 100 -6.71 -3.24 13.96
CA LYS A 100 -5.85 -2.03 13.95
C LYS A 100 -4.61 -2.29 13.10
N TYR A 101 -4.23 -1.30 12.30
CA TYR A 101 -3.00 -1.35 11.49
C TYR A 101 -2.93 -2.62 10.63
N GLN A 102 -4.01 -2.90 9.88
CA GLN A 102 -4.13 -4.19 9.21
C GLN A 102 -2.97 -4.46 8.25
N LEU A 103 -2.43 -3.43 7.58
CA LEU A 103 -1.38 -3.60 6.59
C LEU A 103 -0.04 -3.81 7.29
N LEU A 104 0.29 -2.97 8.28
CA LEU A 104 1.50 -3.13 9.06
C LEU A 104 1.53 -4.46 9.82
N SER A 105 0.41 -4.86 10.42
CA SER A 105 0.27 -6.15 11.11
C SER A 105 0.45 -7.30 10.12
N HIS A 106 0.02 -7.15 8.87
CA HIS A 106 0.23 -8.17 7.85
C HIS A 106 1.71 -8.33 7.47
N PHE A 107 2.45 -7.22 7.30
CA PHE A 107 3.92 -7.28 7.14
C PHE A 107 4.58 -8.01 8.31
N TYR A 108 4.23 -7.64 9.54
CA TYR A 108 4.81 -8.24 10.74
C TYR A 108 4.55 -9.76 10.81
N THR A 109 3.31 -10.18 10.62
CA THR A 109 2.94 -11.61 10.68
C THR A 109 3.65 -12.45 9.63
N LYS A 110 3.86 -11.92 8.41
CA LYS A 110 4.56 -12.62 7.34
C LYS A 110 6.07 -12.71 7.57
N LEU A 111 6.69 -11.69 8.17
CA LEU A 111 8.14 -11.63 8.39
C LEU A 111 8.58 -12.26 9.72
N ASN A 112 7.69 -12.35 10.72
CA ASN A 112 8.00 -12.87 12.05
C ASN A 112 7.83 -14.41 12.14
N VAL A 113 8.34 -15.13 11.14
CA VAL A 113 8.36 -16.60 11.09
C VAL A 113 9.81 -17.09 11.15
N PRO A 114 10.14 -18.13 11.95
CA PRO A 114 11.48 -18.72 11.95
C PRO A 114 11.93 -19.14 10.55
N GLY A 115 13.14 -18.75 10.15
CA GLY A 115 13.69 -19.05 8.81
C GLY A 115 13.27 -18.09 7.69
N VAL A 116 12.34 -17.17 7.96
CA VAL A 116 11.86 -16.15 7.00
C VAL A 116 12.48 -14.76 7.26
N ARG A 117 13.24 -14.64 8.37
CA ARG A 117 13.90 -13.38 8.70
C ARG A 117 14.89 -13.02 7.59
N PRO A 118 14.75 -11.84 6.97
CA PRO A 118 15.73 -11.38 6.00
C PRO A 118 17.09 -11.37 6.68
N THR A 119 18.04 -12.10 6.09
CA THR A 119 19.40 -12.17 6.59
C THR A 119 20.01 -10.79 6.47
N ILE A 120 20.17 -10.10 7.61
CA ILE A 120 21.00 -8.90 7.65
C ILE A 120 22.41 -9.38 7.32
N ASN A 121 22.88 -9.11 6.11
CA ASN A 121 24.28 -9.32 5.81
C ASN A 121 25.07 -8.31 6.67
N PRO A 122 25.89 -8.76 7.62
CA PRO A 122 26.62 -7.86 8.52
C PRO A 122 27.61 -6.95 7.78
N ASN A 123 27.93 -7.27 6.51
CA ASN A 123 28.83 -6.48 5.67
C ASN A 123 28.11 -5.41 4.82
N ILE A 124 26.78 -5.36 4.84
CA ILE A 124 26.02 -4.29 4.17
C ILE A 124 25.84 -3.15 5.15
N THR A 125 26.74 -2.16 5.08
CA THR A 125 26.56 -0.88 5.77
C THR A 125 25.42 -0.11 5.09
N PRO A 126 24.41 0.39 5.82
CA PRO A 126 23.43 1.30 5.24
C PRO A 126 24.17 2.50 4.62
N THR A 127 23.97 2.75 3.33
CA THR A 127 24.43 3.99 2.71
C THR A 127 23.77 5.15 3.45
N VAL A 128 24.57 5.95 4.17
CA VAL A 128 24.11 7.17 4.80
C VAL A 128 23.64 8.09 3.69
N GLY A 129 22.32 8.26 3.57
CA GLY A 129 21.74 9.26 2.68
C GLY A 129 22.25 10.65 3.04
N PRO A 130 22.29 11.60 2.08
CA PRO A 130 22.70 12.96 2.37
C PRO A 130 21.87 13.52 3.54
N LYS A 131 22.56 14.12 4.51
CA LYS A 131 21.95 14.76 5.67
C LYS A 131 20.93 15.80 5.19
N PRO A 132 19.69 15.83 5.71
CA PRO A 132 18.72 16.86 5.33
C PRO A 132 19.30 18.24 5.61
N THR A 133 19.41 19.06 4.57
CA THR A 133 19.69 20.49 4.71
C THR A 133 18.39 21.14 5.19
N GLY A 134 18.34 21.47 6.48
CA GLY A 134 17.32 22.37 7.02
C GLY A 134 17.58 23.82 6.64
#